data_AF-A0A7G9QCH8-F1
#
_entry.id   AF-A0A7G9QCH8-F1
#
_cell.length_a   1.000
_cell.length_b   1.000
_cell.length_c   1.000
_cell.angle_alpha   90.00
_cell.angle_beta   90.00
_cell.angle_gamma   90.00
#
_symmetry.space_group_name_H-M   'P 1'
#
loop_
_entity.id
_entity.type
_entity.pdbx_description
1 polymer ?
#
loop_
_entity_poly.entity_id
_entity_poly.type
_entity_poly.pdbx_seq_one_letter_code
_entity_poly.pdbx_strand_id
1 'polypeptide(L)'
;MKTILNKPELVSLLQQQLKDIEILCAEYDNGNKSVVPLIAEKILVIFHNTDHSKALLGQLKLGHLEMYCCSEVYNPKSLTNFIGLLKLGHKAEKGWSYSARLEISEFKKVSQENWWNNKKVIIDSDGIAFTRGKIVKSLAGAEHLPLNTSGWTVKDAEGNKSTINPIPETMRQIAFELLESFRNVDVDKESKLHNKD
;
A
#
# COMPACT_ATOMS: atom_id res chain seq x y z
N MET A 1 1.99 -22.40 -21.68
CA MET A 1 3.47 -22.32 -21.68
C MET A 1 3.87 -21.45 -20.50
N LYS A 2 4.57 -21.96 -19.47
CA LYS A 2 5.10 -21.11 -18.38
C LYS A 2 6.36 -20.44 -18.91
N THR A 3 6.29 -19.17 -19.28
CA THR A 3 7.47 -18.38 -19.63
C THR A 3 8.31 -18.22 -18.36
N ILE A 4 9.46 -18.89 -18.30
CA ILE A 4 10.41 -18.72 -17.21
C ILE A 4 11.24 -17.49 -17.56
N LEU A 5 11.00 -16.38 -16.85
CA LEU A 5 11.79 -15.17 -17.03
C LEU A 5 13.16 -15.35 -16.38
N ASN A 6 14.21 -14.87 -17.05
CA ASN A 6 15.56 -14.78 -16.49
C ASN A 6 15.68 -13.58 -15.55
N LYS A 7 16.82 -13.46 -14.85
CA LYS A 7 17.03 -12.39 -13.86
C LYS A 7 16.89 -10.98 -14.48
N PRO A 8 17.57 -10.64 -15.60
CA PRO A 8 17.37 -9.33 -16.25
C PRO A 8 15.92 -9.00 -16.59
N GLU A 9 15.15 -9.98 -17.08
CA GLU A 9 13.74 -9.80 -17.40
C GLU A 9 12.88 -9.54 -16.14
N LEU A 10 13.14 -10.28 -15.06
CA LEU A 10 12.45 -10.07 -13.78
C LEU A 10 12.79 -8.71 -13.15
N VAL A 11 14.06 -8.30 -13.22
CA VAL A 11 14.50 -6.97 -12.77
C VAL A 11 13.79 -5.89 -13.57
N SER A 12 13.78 -6.01 -14.90
CA SER A 12 13.10 -5.06 -15.80
C SER A 12 11.60 -4.99 -15.51
N LEU A 13 10.97 -6.14 -15.25
CA LEU A 13 9.55 -6.21 -14.90
C LEU A 13 9.26 -5.52 -13.57
N LEU A 14 10.07 -5.73 -12.53
CA LEU A 14 9.92 -5.05 -11.24
C LEU A 14 10.09 -3.53 -11.39
N GLN A 15 11.12 -3.09 -12.11
CA GLN A 15 11.36 -1.68 -12.39
C GLN A 15 10.19 -1.05 -13.14
N GLN A 16 9.61 -1.77 -14.11
CA GLN A 16 8.43 -1.32 -14.83
C GLN A 16 7.20 -1.21 -13.91
N GLN A 17 6.96 -2.17 -13.01
CA GLN A 17 5.86 -2.06 -12.04
C GLN A 17 6.02 -0.83 -11.14
N LEU A 18 7.24 -0.57 -10.63
CA LEU A 18 7.52 0.61 -9.81
C LEU A 18 7.28 1.91 -10.58
N LYS A 19 7.73 1.98 -11.84
CA LYS A 19 7.49 3.15 -12.71
C LYS A 19 6.01 3.37 -13.01
N ASP A 20 5.27 2.30 -13.30
CA ASP A 20 3.82 2.36 -13.52
C ASP A 20 3.11 2.90 -12.27
N ILE A 21 3.49 2.43 -11.08
CA ILE A 21 2.94 2.91 -9.79
C ILE A 21 3.21 4.40 -9.61
N GLU A 22 4.42 4.87 -9.92
CA GLU A 22 4.78 6.30 -9.84
C GLU A 22 3.90 7.16 -10.75
N ILE A 23 3.71 6.75 -12.01
CA ILE A 23 2.84 7.44 -12.98
C ILE A 23 1.39 7.48 -12.47
N LEU A 24 0.87 6.34 -12.00
CA LEU A 24 -0.50 6.26 -11.48
C LEU A 24 -0.68 7.08 -10.20
N CYS A 25 0.35 7.21 -9.36
CA CYS A 25 0.33 8.11 -8.21
C CYS A 25 0.24 9.57 -8.64
N ALA A 26 0.95 9.98 -9.70
CA ALA A 26 0.83 11.33 -10.24
C ALA A 26 -0.58 11.61 -10.79
N GLU A 27 -1.20 10.66 -11.50
CA GLU A 27 -2.59 10.76 -11.95
C GLU A 27 -3.57 10.90 -10.77
N TYR A 28 -3.36 10.11 -9.72
CA TYR A 28 -4.15 10.21 -8.49
C TYR A 28 -4.02 11.58 -7.82
N ASP A 29 -2.80 12.10 -7.73
CA ASP A 29 -2.48 13.39 -7.12
C ASP A 29 -3.07 14.55 -7.93
N ASN A 30 -3.21 14.37 -9.26
CA ASN A 30 -3.95 15.27 -10.16
C ASN A 30 -5.48 15.15 -10.06
N GLY A 31 -5.99 14.27 -9.18
CA GLY A 31 -7.42 14.14 -8.90
C GLY A 31 -8.10 12.94 -9.56
N ASN A 32 -7.40 12.16 -10.38
CA ASN A 32 -7.97 10.98 -11.02
C ASN A 32 -8.05 9.80 -10.03
N LYS A 33 -9.08 9.77 -9.19
CA LYS A 33 -9.27 8.69 -8.20
C LYS A 33 -9.60 7.32 -8.81
N SER A 34 -9.92 7.25 -10.11
CA SER A 34 -10.24 5.98 -10.79
C SER A 34 -9.02 5.05 -10.95
N VAL A 35 -7.80 5.57 -10.78
CA VAL A 35 -6.56 4.78 -10.89
C VAL A 35 -6.23 3.96 -9.65
N VAL A 36 -6.98 4.10 -8.55
CA VAL A 36 -6.72 3.39 -7.28
C VAL A 36 -6.66 1.87 -7.45
N PRO A 37 -7.60 1.20 -8.15
CA PRO A 37 -7.49 -0.23 -8.43
C PRO A 37 -6.26 -0.59 -9.27
N LEU A 38 -5.89 0.24 -10.25
CA LEU A 38 -4.71 0.01 -11.09
C LEU A 38 -3.42 0.06 -10.26
N ILE A 39 -3.30 1.00 -9.32
CA ILE A 39 -2.18 1.03 -8.37
C ILE A 39 -2.12 -0.27 -7.58
N ALA A 40 -3.27 -0.75 -7.08
CA ALA A 40 -3.36 -1.97 -6.31
C ALA A 40 -2.94 -3.20 -7.12
N GLU A 41 -3.36 -3.32 -8.37
CA GLU A 41 -2.96 -4.41 -9.27
C GLU A 41 -1.44 -4.49 -9.46
N LYS A 42 -0.78 -3.35 -9.71
CA LYS A 42 0.68 -3.30 -9.87
C LYS A 42 1.41 -3.73 -8.59
N ILE A 43 0.94 -3.29 -7.43
CA ILE A 43 1.50 -3.69 -6.13
C ILE A 43 1.24 -5.19 -5.87
N LEU A 44 0.08 -5.70 -6.25
CA LEU A 44 -0.26 -7.11 -6.11
C LEU A 44 0.74 -7.99 -6.85
N VAL A 45 1.12 -7.64 -8.08
CA VAL A 45 2.14 -8.37 -8.85
C VAL A 45 3.49 -8.45 -8.12
N ILE A 46 3.86 -7.41 -7.38
CA ILE A 46 5.13 -7.34 -6.66
C ILE A 46 5.15 -8.29 -5.44
N PHE A 47 4.06 -8.36 -4.67
CA PHE A 47 4.01 -9.04 -3.37
C PHE A 47 3.23 -10.35 -3.34
N HIS A 48 2.29 -10.56 -4.25
CA HIS A 48 1.34 -11.66 -4.12
C HIS A 48 1.87 -12.95 -4.74
N ASN A 49 1.93 -13.99 -3.91
CA ASN A 49 2.05 -15.37 -4.37
C ASN A 49 0.66 -16.01 -4.44
N THR A 50 0.40 -16.74 -5.52
CA THR A 50 -0.70 -17.69 -5.65
C THR A 50 -0.13 -19.07 -5.99
N ASP A 51 -0.99 -20.09 -6.06
CA ASP A 51 -0.60 -21.43 -6.52
C ASP A 51 -0.10 -21.44 -7.98
N HIS A 52 -0.41 -20.39 -8.74
CA HIS A 52 -0.12 -20.29 -10.16
C HIS A 52 0.87 -19.17 -10.53
N SER A 53 1.09 -18.20 -9.64
CA SER A 53 2.01 -17.07 -9.84
C SER A 53 2.87 -16.82 -8.60
N LYS A 54 4.15 -16.50 -8.81
CA LYS A 54 5.06 -16.10 -7.73
C LYS A 54 5.22 -14.59 -7.73
N ALA A 55 5.25 -13.99 -6.54
CA ALA A 55 5.56 -12.59 -6.32
C ALA A 55 6.93 -12.24 -6.92
N LEU A 56 7.06 -11.06 -7.55
CA LEU A 56 8.33 -10.62 -8.14
C LEU A 56 9.47 -10.59 -7.11
N LEU A 57 9.19 -10.11 -5.89
CA LEU A 57 10.20 -10.06 -4.82
C LEU A 57 10.68 -11.46 -4.43
N GLY A 58 9.78 -12.44 -4.42
CA GLY A 58 10.11 -13.85 -4.15
C GLY A 58 10.97 -14.45 -5.26
N GLN A 59 10.63 -14.18 -6.52
CA GLN A 59 11.38 -14.67 -7.68
C GLN A 59 12.80 -14.09 -7.73
N LEU A 60 12.96 -12.80 -7.43
CA LEU A 60 14.24 -12.10 -7.37
C LEU A 60 15.01 -12.34 -6.04
N LYS A 61 14.44 -13.10 -5.10
CA LYS A 61 15.00 -13.36 -3.76
C LYS A 61 15.34 -12.08 -2.99
N LEU A 62 14.46 -11.08 -3.05
CA LEU A 62 14.62 -9.77 -2.41
C LEU A 62 14.02 -9.71 -1.02
N GLY A 63 13.64 -10.84 -0.40
CA GLY A 63 12.95 -10.87 0.89
C GLY A 63 13.76 -10.29 2.07
N HIS A 64 15.07 -10.06 1.90
CA HIS A 64 15.92 -9.40 2.90
C HIS A 64 15.79 -7.87 2.89
N LEU A 65 15.21 -7.27 1.85
CA LEU A 65 15.01 -5.82 1.81
C LEU A 65 13.96 -5.43 2.85
N GLU A 66 14.26 -4.37 3.60
CA GLU A 66 13.32 -3.78 4.53
C GLU A 66 12.39 -2.80 3.81
N MET A 67 11.17 -2.69 4.32
CA MET A 67 10.15 -1.77 3.84
C MET A 67 10.01 -0.59 4.79
N TYR A 68 9.84 0.60 4.24
CA TYR A 68 9.44 1.76 5.01
C TYR A 68 7.98 1.65 5.48
N CYS A 69 7.76 2.03 6.73
CA CYS A 69 6.46 1.95 7.38
C CYS A 69 6.20 3.18 8.24
N CYS A 70 5.14 3.92 7.92
CA CYS A 70 4.66 5.07 8.66
C CYS A 70 3.49 4.76 9.59
N SER A 71 2.98 3.51 9.54
CA SER A 71 1.78 3.14 10.30
C SER A 71 2.01 3.32 11.79
N GLU A 72 1.08 4.01 12.43
CA GLU A 72 0.97 4.06 13.88
C GLU A 72 0.78 2.66 14.47
N VAL A 73 1.03 2.54 15.77
CA VAL A 73 0.84 1.30 16.51
C VAL A 73 -0.58 1.29 17.05
N TYR A 74 -1.39 0.35 16.58
CA TYR A 74 -2.72 0.13 17.13
C TYR A 74 -2.62 -0.30 18.60
N ASN A 75 -3.30 0.43 19.48
CA ASN A 75 -3.46 0.05 20.88
C ASN A 75 -4.74 -0.80 21.01
N PRO A 76 -4.63 -2.12 21.31
CA PRO A 76 -5.79 -3.00 21.43
C PRO A 76 -6.70 -2.68 22.62
N LYS A 77 -6.24 -1.84 23.57
CA LYS A 77 -7.09 -1.33 24.65
C LYS A 77 -8.00 -0.18 24.19
N SER A 78 -7.79 0.35 22.99
CA SER A 78 -8.66 1.37 22.40
C SER A 78 -9.86 0.69 21.76
N LEU A 79 -11.07 1.03 22.24
CA LEU A 79 -12.35 0.56 21.68
C LEU A 79 -12.74 1.31 20.38
N THR A 80 -11.83 2.12 19.85
CA THR A 80 -12.09 2.97 18.69
C THR A 80 -11.55 2.35 17.41
N ASN A 81 -12.25 2.60 16.31
CA ASN A 81 -11.74 2.39 14.97
C ASN A 81 -10.36 3.03 14.79
N PHE A 82 -9.54 2.48 13.91
CA PHE A 82 -8.14 2.88 13.75
C PHE A 82 -7.79 3.07 12.28
N ILE A 83 -7.05 4.14 11.97
CA ILE A 83 -6.50 4.42 10.65
C ILE A 83 -5.03 4.81 10.86
N GLY A 84 -4.13 3.83 10.78
CA GLY A 84 -2.73 4.01 11.16
C GLY A 84 -1.85 4.68 10.12
N LEU A 85 -2.27 4.67 8.85
CA LEU A 85 -1.46 5.15 7.73
C LEU A 85 -1.69 6.62 7.37
N LEU A 86 -2.81 7.20 7.80
CA LEU A 86 -3.22 8.53 7.36
C LEU A 86 -2.95 9.56 8.45
N LYS A 87 -3.05 10.84 8.08
CA LYS A 87 -3.12 11.96 9.00
C LYS A 87 -4.46 12.66 8.86
N LEU A 88 -5.08 12.98 9.99
CA LEU A 88 -6.28 13.81 10.03
C LEU A 88 -5.84 15.28 10.04
N GLY A 89 -6.36 16.07 9.11
CA GLY A 89 -6.05 17.49 9.02
C GLY A 89 -7.29 18.32 8.69
N HIS A 90 -7.28 19.58 9.09
CA HIS A 90 -8.33 20.54 8.79
C HIS A 90 -7.88 21.48 7.66
N LYS A 91 -8.71 21.62 6.62
CA LYS A 91 -8.52 22.60 5.54
C LYS A 91 -9.69 23.58 5.58
N ALA A 92 -9.38 24.88 5.55
CA ALA A 92 -10.38 25.95 5.71
C ALA A 92 -11.61 25.80 4.79
N GLU A 93 -11.43 25.29 3.57
CA GLU A 93 -12.49 25.14 2.57
C GLU A 93 -13.12 23.73 2.51
N LYS A 94 -12.53 22.73 3.18
CA LYS A 94 -12.96 21.32 3.08
C LYS A 94 -13.27 20.67 4.43
N GLY A 95 -13.11 21.41 5.52
CA GLY A 95 -13.25 20.89 6.88
C GLY A 95 -12.19 19.84 7.22
N TRP A 96 -12.58 18.86 8.03
CA TRP A 96 -11.71 17.77 8.44
C TRP A 96 -11.62 16.68 7.38
N SER A 97 -10.39 16.25 7.06
CA SER A 97 -10.15 15.21 6.06
C SER A 97 -8.96 14.34 6.45
N TYR A 98 -9.02 13.06 6.08
CA TYR A 98 -7.86 12.19 6.11
C TYR A 98 -7.06 12.35 4.82
N SER A 99 -5.74 12.35 4.95
CA SER A 99 -4.82 12.39 3.81
C SER A 99 -3.64 11.47 4.03
N ALA A 100 -3.04 10.99 2.94
CA ALA A 100 -1.74 10.34 2.97
C ALA A 100 -0.69 11.27 3.60
N ARG A 101 0.27 10.71 4.33
CA ARG A 101 1.32 11.46 5.02
C ARG A 101 2.36 11.98 4.03
N LEU A 102 2.78 11.13 3.09
CA LEU A 102 3.74 11.41 2.00
C LEU A 102 5.07 12.04 2.46
N GLU A 103 5.54 11.69 3.66
CA GLU A 103 6.75 12.25 4.27
C GLU A 103 7.57 11.12 4.92
N ILE A 104 8.88 11.06 4.63
CA ILE A 104 9.76 9.94 5.03
C ILE A 104 10.28 10.07 6.46
N SER A 105 10.26 11.29 7.03
CA SER A 105 10.92 11.63 8.31
C SER A 105 10.51 10.73 9.49
N GLU A 106 9.30 10.17 9.47
CA GLU A 106 8.76 9.32 10.53
C GLU A 106 8.81 7.81 10.21
N PHE A 107 9.40 7.42 9.07
CA PHE A 107 9.33 6.04 8.60
C PHE A 107 10.26 5.14 9.39
N LYS A 108 9.71 4.02 9.86
CA LYS A 108 10.49 2.92 10.42
C LYS A 108 10.74 1.88 9.34
N LYS A 109 11.92 1.28 9.33
CA LYS A 109 12.19 0.10 8.52
C LYS A 109 11.63 -1.14 9.22
N VAL A 110 10.96 -2.00 8.46
CA VAL A 110 10.38 -3.27 8.95
C VAL A 110 10.57 -4.36 7.91
N SER A 111 10.46 -5.62 8.30
CA SER A 111 10.47 -6.73 7.34
C SER A 111 9.27 -6.66 6.37
N GLN A 112 9.44 -7.19 5.16
CA GLN A 112 8.37 -7.29 4.16
C GLN A 112 7.12 -7.99 4.69
N GLU A 113 7.29 -9.10 5.42
CA GLU A 113 6.17 -9.85 6.00
C GLU A 113 5.40 -9.01 7.02
N ASN A 114 6.12 -8.25 7.85
CA ASN A 114 5.49 -7.37 8.81
C ASN A 114 4.75 -6.21 8.12
N TRP A 115 5.36 -5.64 7.08
CA TRP A 115 4.78 -4.55 6.30
C TRP A 115 3.49 -4.97 5.59
N TRP A 116 3.52 -6.13 4.92
CA TRP A 116 2.46 -6.63 4.04
C TRP A 116 1.32 -7.34 4.79
N ASN A 117 1.66 -8.31 5.65
CA ASN A 117 0.68 -9.25 6.22
C ASN A 117 0.37 -9.03 7.70
N ASN A 118 1.34 -8.61 8.53
CA ASN A 118 1.15 -8.64 9.98
C ASN A 118 0.69 -7.30 10.56
N LYS A 119 1.21 -6.18 10.06
CA LYS A 119 0.90 -4.88 10.65
C LYS A 119 -0.50 -4.43 10.26
N LYS A 120 -1.36 -4.30 11.27
CA LYS A 120 -2.72 -3.74 11.14
C LYS A 120 -2.60 -2.26 10.80
N VAL A 121 -3.25 -1.85 9.72
CA VAL A 121 -3.26 -0.46 9.24
C VAL A 121 -4.64 0.19 9.34
N ILE A 122 -5.69 -0.63 9.35
CA ILE A 122 -7.07 -0.19 9.58
C ILE A 122 -7.74 -1.19 10.53
N ILE A 123 -8.46 -0.68 11.53
CA ILE A 123 -9.46 -1.44 12.30
C ILE A 123 -10.80 -0.76 12.06
N ASP A 124 -11.73 -1.44 11.42
CA ASP A 124 -13.02 -0.86 11.05
C ASP A 124 -14.02 -0.79 12.20
N SER A 125 -15.25 -0.37 11.90
CA SER A 125 -16.31 -0.17 12.89
C SER A 125 -16.82 -1.47 13.52
N ASP A 126 -16.57 -2.62 12.88
CA ASP A 126 -16.90 -3.95 13.42
C ASP A 126 -15.70 -4.57 14.16
N GLY A 127 -14.58 -3.83 14.29
CA GLY A 127 -13.36 -4.32 14.91
C GLY A 127 -12.51 -5.22 13.99
N ILE A 128 -12.83 -5.28 12.70
CA ILE A 128 -12.12 -6.12 11.73
C ILE A 128 -10.79 -5.46 11.38
N ALA A 129 -9.71 -6.23 11.49
CA ALA A 129 -8.36 -5.78 11.19
C ALA A 129 -7.97 -6.00 9.73
N PHE A 130 -7.54 -4.92 9.10
CA PHE A 130 -7.04 -4.91 7.73
C PHE A 130 -5.55 -4.57 7.70
N THR A 131 -4.82 -5.29 6.86
CA THR A 131 -3.41 -5.11 6.56
C THR A 131 -3.26 -4.55 5.15
N ARG A 132 -2.05 -4.13 4.78
CA ARG A 132 -1.78 -3.65 3.40
C ARG A 132 -2.14 -4.72 2.38
N GLY A 133 -1.75 -5.96 2.62
CA GLY A 133 -2.04 -7.07 1.73
C GLY A 133 -3.53 -7.29 1.51
N LYS A 134 -4.35 -7.29 2.56
CA LYS A 134 -5.82 -7.43 2.43
C LYS A 134 -6.44 -6.31 1.61
N ILE A 135 -6.03 -5.06 1.89
CA ILE A 135 -6.56 -3.88 1.18
C ILE A 135 -6.19 -3.95 -0.31
N VAL A 136 -4.90 -4.19 -0.61
CA VAL A 136 -4.41 -4.24 -1.99
C VAL A 136 -5.05 -5.38 -2.77
N LYS A 137 -5.10 -6.59 -2.21
CA LYS A 137 -5.76 -7.75 -2.83
C LYS A 137 -7.20 -7.44 -3.18
N SER A 138 -7.94 -6.81 -2.28
CA SER A 138 -9.32 -6.54 -2.57
C SER A 138 -9.52 -5.45 -3.62
N LEU A 139 -8.75 -4.37 -3.56
CA LEU A 139 -8.79 -3.32 -4.57
C LEU A 139 -8.38 -3.82 -5.96
N ALA A 140 -7.48 -4.78 -6.04
CA ALA A 140 -7.09 -5.46 -7.27
C ALA A 140 -8.10 -6.55 -7.71
N GLY A 141 -9.24 -6.67 -7.04
CA GLY A 141 -10.30 -7.62 -7.40
C GLY A 141 -10.04 -9.08 -7.02
N ALA A 142 -8.97 -9.38 -6.27
CA ALA A 142 -8.63 -10.75 -5.86
C ALA A 142 -9.46 -11.25 -4.66
N GLU A 143 -9.94 -10.35 -3.81
CA GLU A 143 -10.73 -10.66 -2.60
C GLU A 143 -11.82 -9.59 -2.39
N HIS A 144 -12.87 -9.86 -1.61
CA HIS A 144 -13.86 -8.84 -1.22
C HIS A 144 -13.39 -8.09 0.04
N LEU A 145 -13.54 -6.75 0.07
CA LEU A 145 -13.28 -5.90 1.23
C LEU A 145 -14.59 -5.54 1.95
N PRO A 146 -15.00 -6.28 2.99
CA PRO A 146 -16.16 -5.92 3.80
C PRO A 146 -15.77 -4.83 4.82
N LEU A 147 -15.38 -3.64 4.34
CA LEU A 147 -14.95 -2.54 5.21
C LEU A 147 -16.16 -1.76 5.76
N ASN A 148 -16.37 -1.80 7.06
CA ASN A 148 -17.40 -0.99 7.71
C ASN A 148 -16.87 0.39 8.13
N THR A 149 -17.20 1.42 7.35
CA THR A 149 -16.76 2.80 7.59
C THR A 149 -17.70 3.63 8.47
N SER A 150 -18.81 3.07 8.94
CA SER A 150 -19.90 3.84 9.60
C SER A 150 -19.47 4.65 10.83
N GLY A 151 -18.48 4.20 11.59
CA GLY A 151 -17.93 4.91 12.73
C GLY A 151 -16.96 6.05 12.37
N TRP A 152 -16.56 6.18 11.11
CA TRP A 152 -15.69 7.27 10.64
C TRP A 152 -16.50 8.38 9.99
N THR A 153 -16.80 9.41 10.77
CA THR A 153 -17.49 10.61 10.25
C THR A 153 -16.64 11.86 10.45
N VAL A 154 -16.68 12.76 9.47
CA VAL A 154 -16.13 14.12 9.56
C VAL A 154 -17.24 15.13 9.36
N LYS A 155 -17.03 16.32 9.92
CA LYS A 155 -17.85 17.49 9.65
C LYS A 155 -17.14 18.38 8.63
N ASP A 156 -17.88 18.83 7.62
CA ASP A 156 -17.43 19.90 6.73
C ASP A 156 -17.50 21.28 7.44
N ALA A 157 -17.18 22.35 6.71
CA ALA A 157 -17.17 23.71 7.24
C ALA A 157 -18.58 24.20 7.63
N GLU A 158 -19.61 23.66 6.97
CA GLU A 158 -21.02 23.92 7.18
C GLU A 158 -21.64 23.05 8.30
N GLY A 159 -20.87 22.09 8.83
CA GLY A 159 -21.27 21.21 9.93
C GLY A 159 -21.97 19.92 9.49
N ASN A 160 -22.09 19.65 8.19
CA ASN A 160 -22.68 18.41 7.67
C ASN A 160 -21.75 17.23 7.94
N LYS A 161 -22.33 16.12 8.39
CA LYS A 161 -21.59 14.88 8.64
C LYS A 161 -21.52 14.05 7.38
N SER A 162 -20.33 13.58 7.03
CA SER A 162 -20.12 12.61 5.96
C SER A 162 -19.28 11.44 6.45
N THR A 163 -19.56 10.25 5.92
CA THR A 163 -18.77 9.05 6.17
C THR A 163 -17.47 9.11 5.37
N ILE A 164 -16.37 8.77 6.01
CA ILE A 164 -15.04 8.80 5.40
C ILE A 164 -14.80 7.49 4.67
N ASN A 165 -14.29 7.58 3.44
CA ASN A 165 -13.65 6.46 2.78
C ASN A 165 -12.13 6.60 2.89
N PRO A 166 -11.45 5.86 3.79
CA PRO A 166 -10.00 5.98 3.96
C PRO A 166 -9.20 5.30 2.84
N ILE A 167 -9.85 4.51 1.99
CA ILE A 167 -9.18 3.57 1.09
C ILE A 167 -8.34 4.26 0.02
N PRO A 168 -8.80 5.31 -0.69
CA PRO A 168 -7.98 5.96 -1.72
C PRO A 168 -6.67 6.51 -1.15
N GLU A 169 -6.74 7.23 -0.03
CA GLU A 169 -5.56 7.82 0.62
C GLU A 169 -4.66 6.74 1.24
N THR A 170 -5.26 5.65 1.76
CA THR A 170 -4.49 4.51 2.27
C THR A 170 -3.71 3.84 1.15
N MET A 171 -4.32 3.64 -0.02
CA MET A 171 -3.66 3.06 -1.18
C MET A 171 -2.51 3.97 -1.65
N ARG A 172 -2.74 5.29 -1.69
CA ARG A 172 -1.70 6.28 -2.04
C ARG A 172 -0.51 6.24 -1.08
N GLN A 173 -0.76 6.09 0.23
CA GLN A 173 0.30 5.97 1.23
C GLN A 173 1.08 4.64 1.11
N ILE A 174 0.41 3.52 0.86
CA ILE A 174 1.06 2.22 0.63
C ILE A 174 1.98 2.29 -0.60
N ALA A 175 1.49 2.90 -1.68
CA ALA A 175 2.30 3.10 -2.90
C ALA A 175 3.53 3.97 -2.62
N PHE A 176 3.38 5.05 -1.85
CA PHE A 176 4.50 5.89 -1.43
C PHE A 176 5.53 5.12 -0.61
N GLU A 177 5.11 4.39 0.42
CA GLU A 177 6.02 3.55 1.23
C GLU A 177 6.80 2.55 0.37
N LEU A 178 6.13 1.92 -0.61
CA LEU A 178 6.77 1.01 -1.55
C LEU A 178 7.81 1.72 -2.41
N LEU A 179 7.44 2.81 -3.08
CA LEU A 179 8.36 3.55 -3.96
C LEU A 179 9.59 4.04 -3.18
N GLU A 180 9.39 4.59 -1.98
CA GLU A 180 10.50 5.04 -1.14
C GLU A 180 11.39 3.89 -0.68
N SER A 181 10.84 2.70 -0.43
CA SER A 181 11.62 1.53 -0.04
C SER A 181 12.57 1.07 -1.15
N PHE A 182 12.26 1.38 -2.42
CA PHE A 182 13.05 0.99 -3.59
C PHE A 182 13.81 2.15 -4.26
N ARG A 183 13.61 3.41 -3.85
CA ARG A 183 14.14 4.62 -4.51
C ARG A 183 15.64 4.57 -4.81
N ASN A 184 16.44 4.00 -3.90
CA ASN A 184 17.89 3.91 -4.02
C ASN A 184 18.40 2.45 -4.02
N VAL A 185 17.53 1.50 -4.36
CA VAL A 185 17.87 0.08 -4.40
C VAL A 185 18.29 -0.29 -5.83
N ASP A 186 19.54 -0.70 -5.99
CA ASP A 186 20.00 -1.35 -7.21
C ASP A 186 19.51 -2.81 -7.20
N VAL A 187 18.34 -3.02 -7.79
CA VAL A 187 17.64 -4.32 -7.79
C VAL A 187 18.49 -5.45 -8.37
N ASP A 188 19.30 -5.15 -9.39
CA ASP A 188 20.16 -6.18 -10.00
C ASP A 188 21.28 -6.60 -9.04
N LYS A 189 21.91 -5.64 -8.36
CA LYS A 189 22.94 -5.95 -7.34
C LYS A 189 22.38 -6.65 -6.11
N GLU A 190 21.21 -6.24 -5.65
CA GLU A 190 20.59 -6.80 -4.44
C GLU A 190 19.96 -8.18 -4.67
N SER A 191 19.57 -8.50 -5.91
CA SER A 191 18.93 -9.77 -6.22
C SER A 191 19.90 -10.95 -6.06
N LYS A 192 19.53 -11.89 -5.19
CA LYS A 192 20.24 -13.16 -4.95
C LYS A 192 19.86 -14.26 -5.94
N LEU A 193 19.12 -13.91 -7.01
CA LEU A 193 18.85 -14.83 -8.11
C LEU A 193 20.12 -14.93 -8.96
N HIS A 194 20.67 -16.13 -9.10
CA HIS A 194 21.82 -16.34 -9.97
C HIS A 194 21.41 -16.16 -11.43
N ASN A 195 22.26 -15.48 -12.22
CA ASN A 195 22.15 -15.54 -13.66
C ASN A 195 22.36 -17.01 -14.06
N LYS A 196 21.41 -17.56 -14.83
CA LYS A 196 21.74 -18.75 -15.61
C LYS A 196 22.60 -18.25 -16.75
N ASP A 197 23.88 -18.64 -16.72
CA ASP A 197 24.77 -18.54 -17.88
C ASP A 197 24.20 -19.36 -19.05
#